data_AF-A0A3A0CVR5-F1
#
_entry.id   AF-A0A3A0CVR5-F1
#
_cell.length_a   1.000
_cell.length_b   1.000
_cell.length_c   1.000
_cell.angle_alpha   90.00
_cell.angle_beta   90.00
_cell.angle_gamma   90.00
#
_symmetry.space_group_name_H-M   'P 1'
#
loop_
_entity.id
_entity.type
_entity.pdbx_description
1 polymer ?
#
loop_
_entity_poly.entity_id
_entity_poly.type
_entity_poly.pdbx_seq_one_letter_code
_entity_poly.pdbx_strand_id
1 'polypeptide(L)'
;SIVYTSGTTGVPKGAMLTHRNLVFTSDSASQCLNLKGEMTTLLFLPLAHVFARIVVYFCVRVAHTIAFAESIEKVAENLQEIKPDYIASVPRIYEKIYTKITSTVQQAGGIKEKLFNWALGVGTQVSQLQQRRQPIPAMLRWEHGLANKLVLHKIQGAFGGRLKWSVSGAAPLNKSIAEFFHACGVLILEGIGMTENTSFTNVNRYDNNKFGTVGQVGPGIEMKLAEDGEVMYRGPNVMKGYYKSPEATAEAIDDDGWQHTGDIGEIDAEGFLKITDRKKDLIITAGGKNVAPQRIERILRTSRYISQVVAVGDRQKFVTALVTMNLEYLEPWARAQGIDFKSSEDLAAHPKVQQLIESEVMDKNKQLASFESVKRVRIVPKDFTIAGGELTPTLKIKRKVVTEKYKKLLEEMYAE
;
A
#
# COMPACT_ATOMS: atom_id res chain seq x y z
N SER A 1 14.25 -12.62 21.82
CA SER A 1 12.90 -12.04 21.68
C SER A 1 12.05 -13.00 20.87
N ILE A 2 10.81 -13.26 21.28
CA ILE A 2 9.83 -13.99 20.44
C ILE A 2 8.71 -12.99 20.10
N VAL A 3 8.37 -12.89 18.83
CA VAL A 3 7.27 -12.05 18.34
C VAL A 3 6.30 -12.95 17.60
N TYR A 4 5.04 -12.98 18.06
CA TYR A 4 4.01 -13.76 17.41
C TYR A 4 3.43 -13.03 16.21
N THR A 5 3.31 -13.74 15.11
CA THR A 5 2.70 -13.26 13.86
C THR A 5 1.61 -14.23 13.44
N SER A 6 0.41 -13.72 13.13
CA SER A 6 -0.65 -14.49 12.50
C SER A 6 -0.36 -14.53 11.00
N GLY A 7 0.36 -15.56 10.56
CA GLY A 7 0.48 -15.89 9.14
C GLY A 7 -0.88 -16.26 8.53
N THR A 8 -0.91 -16.51 7.22
CA THR A 8 -2.15 -16.83 6.48
C THR A 8 -2.89 -18.09 6.96
N THR A 9 -2.26 -18.91 7.80
CA THR A 9 -2.83 -20.15 8.38
C THR A 9 -3.68 -19.89 9.63
N GLY A 10 -3.71 -18.66 10.16
CA GLY A 10 -4.52 -18.30 11.34
C GLY A 10 -3.94 -18.74 12.69
N VAL A 11 -3.03 -19.72 12.71
CA VAL A 11 -2.27 -20.12 13.91
C VAL A 11 -1.07 -19.19 14.09
N PRO A 12 -0.94 -18.47 15.23
CA PRO A 12 0.19 -17.60 15.48
C PRO A 12 1.53 -18.36 15.51
N LYS A 13 2.49 -17.95 14.70
CA LYS A 13 3.87 -18.47 14.72
C LYS A 13 4.77 -17.49 15.48
N GLY A 14 5.60 -17.99 16.40
CA GLY A 14 6.51 -17.16 17.19
C GLY A 14 7.87 -17.01 16.52
N ALA A 15 8.13 -15.91 15.82
CA ALA A 15 9.43 -15.65 15.22
C ALA A 15 10.49 -15.39 16.30
N MET A 16 11.58 -16.14 16.27
CA MET A 16 12.69 -16.01 17.22
C MET A 16 13.70 -14.98 16.71
N LEU A 17 13.70 -13.81 17.34
CA LEU A 17 14.62 -12.71 17.05
C LEU A 17 15.75 -12.69 18.10
N THR A 18 16.97 -12.88 17.64
CA THR A 18 18.20 -12.82 18.44
C THR A 18 18.59 -11.38 18.76
N HIS A 19 19.48 -11.21 19.74
CA HIS A 19 20.06 -9.90 20.04
C HIS A 19 20.77 -9.31 18.82
N ARG A 20 21.51 -10.14 18.06
CA ARG A 20 22.18 -9.74 16.82
C ARG A 20 21.20 -9.18 15.81
N ASN A 21 20.02 -9.80 15.65
CA ASN A 21 19.00 -9.30 14.73
C ASN A 21 18.57 -7.88 15.09
N LEU A 22 18.26 -7.62 16.37
CA LEU A 22 17.77 -6.32 16.84
C LEU A 22 18.84 -5.22 16.71
N VAL A 23 20.08 -5.50 17.10
CA VAL A 23 21.19 -4.54 17.00
C VAL A 23 21.53 -4.24 15.56
N PHE A 24 21.70 -5.28 14.73
CA PHE A 24 22.01 -5.10 13.31
C PHE A 24 20.95 -4.28 12.58
N THR A 25 19.68 -4.61 12.80
CA THR A 25 18.56 -3.91 12.15
C THR A 25 18.52 -2.44 12.54
N SER A 26 18.73 -2.13 13.82
CA SER A 26 18.78 -0.75 14.31
C SER A 26 19.95 0.02 13.70
N ASP A 27 21.11 -0.61 13.55
CA ASP A 27 22.29 -0.03 12.93
C ASP A 27 22.09 0.21 11.42
N SER A 28 21.60 -0.79 10.70
CA SER A 28 21.31 -0.70 9.26
C SER A 28 20.27 0.40 8.96
N ALA A 29 19.20 0.48 9.76
CA ALA A 29 18.20 1.54 9.64
C ALA A 29 18.78 2.93 9.91
N SER A 30 19.73 3.07 10.85
CA SER A 30 20.37 4.35 11.16
C SER A 30 21.19 4.92 10.00
N GLN A 31 21.70 4.06 9.13
CA GLN A 31 22.45 4.44 7.93
C GLN A 31 21.54 4.84 6.75
N CYS A 32 20.22 4.66 6.87
CA CYS A 32 19.26 4.96 5.80
C CYS A 32 18.52 6.29 5.98
N LEU A 33 18.62 6.90 7.16
CA LEU A 33 17.84 8.05 7.55
C LEU A 33 18.76 9.25 7.81
N ASN A 34 18.25 10.46 7.56
CA ASN A 34 18.97 11.69 7.84
C ASN A 34 18.87 12.03 9.34
N LEU A 35 19.79 11.48 10.13
CA LEU A 35 19.85 11.63 11.59
C LEU A 35 20.91 12.69 11.95
N LYS A 36 20.45 13.93 12.17
CA LYS A 36 21.29 15.07 12.55
C LYS A 36 20.85 15.64 13.89
N GLY A 37 21.74 15.56 14.87
CA GLY A 37 21.52 16.07 16.24
C GLY A 37 20.52 15.22 17.02
N GLU A 38 20.21 15.68 18.24
CA GLU A 38 19.19 15.06 19.07
C GLU A 38 17.80 15.27 18.44
N MET A 39 17.06 14.19 18.27
CA MET A 39 15.70 14.20 17.72
C MET A 39 14.73 13.51 18.66
N THR A 40 13.47 13.93 18.59
CA THR A 40 12.36 13.33 19.34
C THR A 40 11.38 12.62 18.40
N THR A 41 10.91 11.45 18.78
CA THR A 41 9.80 10.74 18.11
C THR A 41 8.65 10.46 19.07
N LEU A 42 7.43 10.35 18.54
CA LEU A 42 6.25 9.91 19.27
C LEU A 42 5.93 8.47 18.89
N LEU A 43 5.97 7.55 19.86
CA LEU A 43 5.61 6.15 19.68
C LEU A 43 4.20 5.88 20.23
N PHE A 44 3.30 5.46 19.33
CA PHE A 44 1.92 5.04 19.64
C PHE A 44 1.61 3.65 19.09
N LEU A 45 2.61 2.95 18.56
CA LEU A 45 2.47 1.57 18.07
C LEU A 45 2.65 0.57 19.23
N PRO A 46 1.86 -0.51 19.30
CA PRO A 46 2.00 -1.49 20.38
C PRO A 46 3.36 -2.18 20.37
N LEU A 47 4.03 -2.29 21.52
CA LEU A 47 5.30 -3.02 21.68
C LEU A 47 5.17 -4.54 21.48
N ALA A 48 3.96 -5.06 21.33
CA ALA A 48 3.73 -6.42 20.84
C ALA A 48 4.22 -6.60 19.39
N HIS A 49 4.19 -5.53 18.58
CA HIS A 49 4.61 -5.54 17.19
C HIS A 49 6.11 -5.23 17.06
N VAL A 50 6.83 -5.99 16.22
CA VAL A 50 8.29 -5.83 16.07
C VAL A 50 8.68 -4.42 15.59
N PHE A 51 7.85 -3.77 14.77
CA PHE A 51 8.10 -2.42 14.28
C PHE A 51 8.24 -1.40 15.41
N ALA A 52 7.35 -1.44 16.40
CA ALA A 52 7.44 -0.57 17.57
C ALA A 52 8.72 -0.85 18.39
N ARG A 53 9.10 -2.13 18.52
CA ARG A 53 10.35 -2.52 19.21
C ARG A 53 11.58 -1.99 18.49
N ILE A 54 11.63 -2.10 17.17
CA ILE A 54 12.75 -1.56 16.37
C ILE A 54 12.83 -0.05 16.49
N VAL A 55 11.70 0.68 16.50
CA VAL A 55 11.73 2.13 16.77
C VAL A 55 12.38 2.42 18.13
N VAL A 56 12.06 1.64 19.17
CA VAL A 56 12.70 1.78 20.50
C VAL A 56 14.21 1.51 20.43
N TYR A 57 14.62 0.38 19.88
CA TYR A 57 16.04 0.00 19.81
C TYR A 57 16.85 0.94 18.92
N PHE A 58 16.25 1.41 17.83
CA PHE A 58 16.80 2.44 16.97
C PHE A 58 17.07 3.71 17.76
N CYS A 59 16.10 4.23 18.51
CA CYS A 59 16.31 5.46 19.28
C CYS A 59 17.41 5.30 20.33
N VAL A 60 17.49 4.14 20.99
CA VAL A 60 18.60 3.84 21.91
C VAL A 60 19.94 3.83 21.16
N ARG A 61 19.99 3.22 19.98
CA ARG A 61 21.21 3.13 19.14
C ARG A 61 21.72 4.50 18.68
N VAL A 62 20.82 5.46 18.43
CA VAL A 62 21.16 6.79 17.90
C VAL A 62 21.00 7.93 18.92
N ALA A 63 20.76 7.59 20.20
CA ALA A 63 20.54 8.54 21.30
C ALA A 63 19.39 9.55 21.05
N HIS A 64 18.28 9.09 20.48
CA HIS A 64 17.07 9.90 20.28
C HIS A 64 16.07 9.74 21.43
N THR A 65 15.28 10.78 21.68
CA THR A 65 14.22 10.76 22.69
C THR A 65 12.95 10.11 22.14
N ILE A 66 12.33 9.23 22.93
CA ILE A 66 11.02 8.64 22.63
C ILE A 66 10.00 9.21 23.62
N ALA A 67 8.97 9.86 23.10
CA ALA A 67 7.74 10.10 23.84
C ALA A 67 6.76 8.96 23.55
N PHE A 68 6.14 8.42 24.60
CA PHE A 68 5.07 7.44 24.46
C PHE A 68 3.73 8.16 24.45
N ALA A 69 2.89 7.88 23.46
CA ALA A 69 1.52 8.39 23.47
C ALA A 69 0.73 7.78 24.61
N GLU A 70 -0.14 8.56 25.24
CA GLU A 70 -0.98 8.11 26.34
C GLU A 70 -2.01 7.07 25.90
N SER A 71 -2.56 7.26 24.69
CA SER A 71 -3.46 6.32 24.02
C SER A 71 -3.55 6.63 22.52
N ILE A 72 -4.21 5.77 21.74
CA ILE A 72 -4.40 6.02 20.31
C ILE A 72 -5.33 7.21 20.04
N GLU A 73 -6.27 7.48 20.95
CA GLU A 73 -7.21 8.60 20.89
C GLU A 73 -6.50 9.94 21.10
N LYS A 74 -5.48 9.97 21.98
CA LYS A 74 -4.70 11.16 22.32
C LYS A 74 -3.53 11.47 21.38
N VAL A 75 -3.27 10.64 20.36
CA VAL A 75 -2.13 10.85 19.44
C VAL A 75 -2.13 12.25 18.82
N ALA A 76 -3.29 12.77 18.43
CA ALA A 76 -3.35 14.11 17.84
C ALA A 76 -2.92 15.21 18.84
N GLU A 77 -3.31 15.09 20.11
CA GLU A 77 -2.94 16.01 21.18
C GLU A 77 -1.45 15.87 21.52
N ASN A 78 -0.96 14.64 21.70
CA ASN A 78 0.45 14.38 21.99
C ASN A 78 1.37 14.84 20.83
N LEU A 79 0.93 14.78 19.57
CA LEU A 79 1.70 15.35 18.44
C LEU A 79 1.88 16.87 18.58
N GLN A 80 0.88 17.59 19.06
CA GLN A 80 0.97 19.04 19.29
C GLN A 80 1.86 19.40 20.48
N GLU A 81 1.82 18.58 21.53
CA GLU A 81 2.63 18.76 22.74
C GLU A 81 4.10 18.44 22.49
N ILE A 82 4.38 17.25 21.97
CA ILE A 82 5.73 16.71 21.79
C ILE A 82 6.45 17.31 20.58
N LYS A 83 5.71 17.67 19.53
CA LYS A 83 6.23 18.21 18.27
C LYS A 83 7.40 17.38 17.74
N PRO A 84 7.19 16.10 17.39
CA PRO A 84 8.28 15.19 17.04
C PRO A 84 9.04 15.65 15.77
N ASP A 85 10.33 15.33 15.69
CA ASP A 85 11.16 15.50 14.50
C ASP A 85 10.84 14.47 13.43
N TYR A 86 10.46 13.26 13.83
CA TYR A 86 10.02 12.20 12.94
C TYR A 86 9.01 11.29 13.65
N ILE A 87 8.21 10.57 12.87
CA ILE A 87 7.28 9.56 13.40
C ILE A 87 7.35 8.28 12.57
N ALA A 88 7.19 7.15 13.22
CA ALA A 88 6.96 5.86 12.56
C ALA A 88 5.48 5.51 12.69
N SER A 89 4.79 5.29 11.57
CA SER A 89 3.37 5.01 11.55
C SER A 89 2.98 4.00 10.49
N VAL A 90 1.67 3.75 10.38
CA VAL A 90 1.06 2.82 9.44
C VAL A 90 0.13 3.59 8.49
N PRO A 91 -0.09 3.10 7.25
CA PRO A 91 -0.88 3.80 6.23
C PRO A 91 -2.22 4.34 6.71
N ARG A 92 -2.94 3.55 7.51
CA ARG A 92 -4.27 3.88 8.04
C ARG A 92 -4.30 5.20 8.81
N ILE A 93 -3.22 5.57 9.48
CA ILE A 93 -3.14 6.85 10.21
C ILE A 93 -3.07 8.01 9.22
N TYR A 94 -2.22 7.91 8.19
CA TYR A 94 -2.11 8.91 7.14
C TYR A 94 -3.41 9.04 6.34
N GLU A 95 -4.05 7.92 6.00
CA GLU A 95 -5.37 7.88 5.34
C GLU A 95 -6.45 8.59 6.17
N LYS A 96 -6.50 8.35 7.48
CA LYS A 96 -7.45 9.01 8.38
C LYS A 96 -7.22 10.52 8.42
N ILE A 97 -5.96 10.97 8.49
CA ILE A 97 -5.59 12.38 8.47
C ILE A 97 -5.96 13.01 7.13
N TYR A 98 -5.65 12.35 6.01
CA TYR A 98 -6.02 12.78 4.67
C TYR A 98 -7.53 13.01 4.55
N THR A 99 -8.35 12.02 4.91
CA THR A 99 -9.81 12.10 4.87
C THR A 99 -10.35 13.23 5.75
N LYS A 100 -9.77 13.45 6.94
CA LYS A 100 -10.16 14.56 7.81
C LYS A 100 -9.84 15.91 7.18
N ILE A 101 -8.68 16.07 6.56
CA ILE A 101 -8.29 17.32 5.90
C ILE A 101 -9.22 17.61 4.73
N THR A 102 -9.41 16.64 3.82
CA THR A 102 -10.22 16.83 2.61
C THR A 102 -11.68 17.12 2.95
N SER A 103 -12.28 16.37 3.89
CA SER A 103 -13.64 16.66 4.36
C SER A 103 -13.78 18.04 4.99
N THR A 104 -12.81 18.47 5.81
CA THR A 104 -12.85 19.81 6.44
C THR A 104 -12.77 20.92 5.38
N VAL A 105 -11.96 20.74 4.34
CA VAL A 105 -11.83 21.69 3.23
C VAL A 105 -13.13 21.77 2.42
N GLN A 106 -13.72 20.62 2.08
CA GLN A 106 -14.99 20.54 1.36
C GLN A 106 -16.14 21.17 2.16
N GLN A 107 -16.21 20.93 3.46
CA GLN A 107 -17.21 21.53 4.34
C GLN A 107 -17.03 23.05 4.47
N ALA A 108 -15.78 23.54 4.48
CA ALA A 108 -15.50 24.97 4.54
C ALA A 108 -15.95 25.70 3.26
N GLY A 109 -15.81 25.05 2.10
CA GLY A 109 -16.27 25.52 0.80
C GLY A 109 -15.73 26.90 0.35
N GLY A 110 -16.24 27.37 -0.77
CA GLY A 110 -16.08 28.75 -1.24
C GLY A 110 -14.62 29.19 -1.41
N ILE A 111 -14.25 30.32 -0.80
CA ILE A 111 -12.91 30.91 -0.94
C ILE A 111 -11.84 30.04 -0.25
N LYS A 112 -12.18 29.40 0.89
CA LYS A 112 -11.23 28.56 1.65
C LYS A 112 -10.85 27.32 0.86
N GLU A 113 -11.81 26.69 0.20
CA GLU A 113 -11.58 25.56 -0.69
C GLU A 113 -10.72 25.95 -1.90
N LYS A 114 -11.05 27.07 -2.57
CA LYS A 114 -10.24 27.57 -3.70
C LYS A 114 -8.79 27.87 -3.29
N LEU A 115 -8.61 28.50 -2.14
CA LEU A 115 -7.28 28.81 -1.61
C LEU A 115 -6.49 27.53 -1.27
N PHE A 116 -7.15 26.53 -0.69
CA PHE A 116 -6.54 25.23 -0.41
C PHE A 116 -6.11 24.53 -1.70
N ASN A 117 -6.99 24.46 -2.70
CA ASN A 117 -6.71 23.80 -3.98
C ASN A 117 -5.57 24.50 -4.73
N TRP A 118 -5.50 25.84 -4.70
CA TRP A 118 -4.37 26.59 -5.23
C TRP A 118 -3.07 26.24 -4.50
N ALA A 119 -3.06 26.29 -3.17
CA ALA A 119 -1.86 26.00 -2.38
C ALA A 119 -1.38 24.56 -2.58
N LEU A 120 -2.31 23.60 -2.64
CA LEU A 120 -2.02 22.20 -2.96
C LEU A 120 -1.43 22.07 -4.36
N GLY A 121 -1.99 22.76 -5.36
CA GLY A 121 -1.48 22.77 -6.73
C GLY A 121 -0.03 23.28 -6.83
N VAL A 122 0.29 24.38 -6.13
CA VAL A 122 1.67 24.90 -6.03
C VAL A 122 2.59 23.87 -5.36
N GLY A 123 2.14 23.28 -4.25
CA GLY A 123 2.86 22.21 -3.56
C GLY A 123 3.10 20.98 -4.44
N THR A 124 2.13 20.59 -5.27
CA THR A 124 2.24 19.47 -6.21
C THR A 124 3.32 19.75 -7.26
N GLN A 125 3.39 20.96 -7.83
CA GLN A 125 4.42 21.32 -8.80
C GLN A 125 5.82 21.24 -8.19
N VAL A 126 5.99 21.78 -6.98
CA VAL A 126 7.26 21.70 -6.23
C VAL A 126 7.63 20.25 -5.94
N SER A 127 6.69 19.46 -5.44
CA SER A 127 6.84 18.03 -5.16
C SER A 127 7.30 17.25 -6.41
N GLN A 128 6.70 17.50 -7.57
CA GLN A 128 7.08 16.86 -8.83
C GLN A 128 8.50 17.22 -9.29
N LEU A 129 8.90 18.49 -9.17
CA LEU A 129 10.27 18.91 -9.49
C LEU A 129 11.29 18.26 -8.56
N GLN A 130 10.98 18.16 -7.26
CA GLN A 130 11.82 17.47 -6.28
C GLN A 130 11.96 15.97 -6.60
N GLN A 131 10.86 15.28 -6.94
CA GLN A 131 10.90 13.87 -7.36
C GLN A 131 11.73 13.66 -8.64
N ARG A 132 11.76 14.64 -9.55
CA ARG A 132 12.60 14.62 -10.76
C ARG A 132 14.02 15.13 -10.53
N ARG A 133 14.38 15.51 -9.29
CA ARG A 133 15.65 16.13 -8.93
C ARG A 133 15.98 17.38 -9.77
N GLN A 134 14.95 18.15 -10.13
CA GLN A 134 15.07 19.38 -10.91
C GLN A 134 15.05 20.62 -10.00
N PRO A 135 15.77 21.70 -10.36
CA PRO A 135 15.77 22.93 -9.58
C PRO A 135 14.38 23.59 -9.61
N ILE A 136 13.93 24.09 -8.45
CA ILE A 136 12.66 24.81 -8.32
C ILE A 136 12.85 26.25 -8.83
N PRO A 137 12.11 26.72 -9.85
CA PRO A 137 12.16 28.08 -10.36
C PRO A 137 11.91 29.12 -9.26
N ALA A 138 12.56 30.29 -9.37
CA ALA A 138 12.49 31.33 -8.33
C ALA A 138 11.05 31.82 -8.06
N MET A 139 10.25 32.00 -9.11
CA MET A 139 8.84 32.40 -9.01
C MET A 139 8.03 31.34 -8.24
N LEU A 140 8.13 30.07 -8.64
CA LEU A 140 7.44 28.97 -7.97
C LEU A 140 7.87 28.82 -6.51
N ARG A 141 9.14 29.08 -6.20
CA ARG A 141 9.64 29.07 -4.81
C ARG A 141 8.98 30.16 -3.96
N TRP A 142 8.78 31.35 -4.53
CA TRP A 142 8.08 32.44 -3.85
C TRP A 142 6.60 32.12 -3.65
N GLU A 143 5.92 31.63 -4.69
CA GLU A 143 4.52 31.17 -4.60
C GLU A 143 4.36 30.07 -3.56
N HIS A 144 5.29 29.12 -3.51
CA HIS A 144 5.30 28.06 -2.52
C HIS A 144 5.48 28.60 -1.10
N GLY A 145 6.34 29.62 -0.90
CA GLY A 145 6.47 30.32 0.37
C GLY A 145 5.15 30.95 0.83
N LEU A 146 4.40 31.55 -0.11
CA LEU A 146 3.08 32.12 0.16
C LEU A 146 2.04 31.04 0.46
N ALA A 147 1.98 29.98 -0.35
CA ALA A 147 1.11 28.82 -0.15
C ALA A 147 1.36 28.17 1.22
N ASN A 148 2.63 28.04 1.62
CA ASN A 148 3.01 27.52 2.92
C ASN A 148 2.48 28.40 4.06
N LYS A 149 2.74 29.71 3.99
CA LYS A 149 2.31 30.67 5.03
C LYS A 149 0.78 30.78 5.16
N LEU A 150 0.02 30.59 4.09
CA LEU A 150 -1.44 30.72 4.12
C LEU A 150 -2.15 29.41 4.48
N VAL A 151 -1.65 28.28 3.97
CA VAL A 151 -2.35 26.99 4.01
C VAL A 151 -1.46 25.85 4.53
N LEU A 152 -0.34 25.54 3.87
CA LEU A 152 0.34 24.25 4.09
C LEU A 152 0.94 24.11 5.50
N HIS A 153 1.37 25.21 6.12
CA HIS A 153 1.88 25.21 7.51
C HIS A 153 0.83 24.71 8.52
N LYS A 154 -0.48 24.83 8.24
CA LYS A 154 -1.54 24.32 9.13
C LYS A 154 -1.59 22.80 9.10
N ILE A 155 -1.32 22.21 7.94
CA ILE A 155 -1.25 20.75 7.75
C ILE A 155 0.00 20.20 8.43
N GLN A 156 1.15 20.85 8.23
CA GLN A 156 2.39 20.54 8.95
C GLN A 156 2.20 20.71 10.46
N GLY A 157 1.47 21.75 10.86
CA GLY A 157 1.08 22.03 12.24
C GLY A 157 0.32 20.87 12.88
N ALA A 158 -0.52 20.14 12.15
CA ALA A 158 -1.23 18.96 12.66
C ALA A 158 -0.29 17.82 13.12
N PHE A 159 0.95 17.80 12.63
CA PHE A 159 2.02 16.88 13.08
C PHE A 159 2.98 17.50 14.11
N GLY A 160 2.63 18.68 14.65
CA GLY A 160 3.43 19.43 15.61
C GLY A 160 4.39 20.45 14.99
N GLY A 161 4.43 20.59 13.65
CA GLY A 161 5.13 21.66 12.95
C GLY A 161 6.67 21.55 12.86
N ARG A 162 7.28 20.59 13.56
CA ARG A 162 8.74 20.30 13.50
C ARG A 162 9.09 19.05 12.68
N LEU A 163 8.07 18.32 12.21
CA LEU A 163 8.26 17.04 11.52
C LEU A 163 9.11 17.22 10.26
N LYS A 164 10.26 16.52 10.20
CA LYS A 164 11.20 16.52 9.07
C LYS A 164 10.84 15.45 8.05
N TRP A 165 10.42 14.28 8.52
CA TRP A 165 9.98 13.15 7.72
C TRP A 165 9.19 12.18 8.61
N SER A 166 8.40 11.31 8.00
CA SER A 166 7.76 10.19 8.68
C SER A 166 8.00 8.89 7.93
N VAL A 167 7.86 7.76 8.61
CA VAL A 167 7.95 6.43 8.00
C VAL A 167 6.56 5.81 7.93
N SER A 168 6.24 5.16 6.82
CA SER A 168 5.06 4.31 6.66
C SER A 168 5.50 2.88 6.41
N GLY A 169 5.03 1.95 7.23
CA GLY A 169 5.33 0.52 7.10
C GLY A 169 4.15 -0.38 7.48
N ALA A 170 4.41 -1.68 7.56
CA ALA A 170 3.44 -2.76 7.85
C ALA A 170 2.32 -2.98 6.81
N ALA A 171 2.04 -2.00 5.95
CA ALA A 171 1.13 -2.14 4.81
C ALA A 171 1.53 -1.15 3.69
N PRO A 172 1.12 -1.39 2.43
CA PRO A 172 1.33 -0.44 1.34
C PRO A 172 0.60 0.88 1.60
N LEU A 173 1.25 2.01 1.34
CA LEU A 173 0.61 3.33 1.33
C LEU A 173 0.15 3.67 -0.09
N ASN A 174 -0.99 4.33 -0.22
CA ASN A 174 -1.41 4.81 -1.53
C ASN A 174 -0.47 5.93 -2.00
N LYS A 175 0.10 5.75 -3.20
CA LYS A 175 0.96 6.74 -3.85
C LYS A 175 0.36 8.15 -3.87
N SER A 176 -0.94 8.29 -4.17
CA SER A 176 -1.57 9.61 -4.24
C SER A 176 -1.66 10.29 -2.86
N ILE A 177 -1.78 9.50 -1.78
CA ILE A 177 -1.75 10.02 -0.40
C ILE A 177 -0.34 10.48 -0.05
N ALA A 178 0.69 9.70 -0.40
CA ALA A 178 2.09 10.10 -0.21
C ALA A 178 2.41 11.40 -0.97
N GLU A 179 1.99 11.49 -2.24
CA GLU A 179 2.16 12.68 -3.08
C GLU A 179 1.41 13.90 -2.51
N PHE A 180 0.20 13.70 -1.99
CA PHE A 180 -0.57 14.75 -1.32
C PHE A 180 0.16 15.31 -0.10
N PHE A 181 0.63 14.43 0.80
CA PHE A 181 1.34 14.88 2.00
C PHE A 181 2.64 15.58 1.64
N HIS A 182 3.38 15.07 0.65
CA HIS A 182 4.60 15.71 0.18
C HIS A 182 4.32 17.10 -0.42
N ALA A 183 3.23 17.25 -1.19
CA ALA A 183 2.77 18.56 -1.67
C ALA A 183 2.40 19.51 -0.52
N CYS A 184 2.01 18.97 0.65
CA CYS A 184 1.76 19.76 1.86
C CYS A 184 3.02 20.02 2.70
N GLY A 185 4.20 19.58 2.25
CA GLY A 185 5.46 19.72 2.98
C GLY A 185 5.69 18.65 4.05
N VAL A 186 4.97 17.53 3.99
CA VAL A 186 5.15 16.37 4.89
C VAL A 186 5.68 15.19 4.08
N LEU A 187 6.96 14.86 4.24
CA LEU A 187 7.58 13.73 3.54
C LEU A 187 7.29 12.41 4.27
N ILE A 188 6.55 11.52 3.62
CA ILE A 188 6.31 10.15 4.10
C ILE A 188 7.21 9.18 3.33
N LEU A 189 8.11 8.52 4.04
CA LEU A 189 9.04 7.52 3.54
C LEU A 189 8.42 6.13 3.72
N GLU A 190 8.00 5.51 2.62
CA GLU A 190 7.56 4.12 2.66
C GLU A 190 8.75 3.18 2.83
N GLY A 191 8.59 2.17 3.71
CA GLY A 191 9.54 1.09 3.89
C GLY A 191 8.83 -0.24 4.11
N ILE A 192 9.57 -1.33 3.89
CA ILE A 192 9.07 -2.68 4.09
C ILE A 192 9.94 -3.43 5.10
N GLY A 193 9.25 -4.28 5.84
CA GLY A 193 9.79 -5.25 6.75
C GLY A 193 8.65 -6.09 7.31
N MET A 194 8.99 -7.25 7.83
CA MET A 194 8.08 -8.19 8.46
C MET A 194 8.71 -8.75 9.72
N THR A 195 7.96 -9.54 10.48
CA THR A 195 8.48 -10.08 11.74
C THR A 195 9.72 -10.94 11.52
N GLU A 196 9.71 -11.73 10.46
CA GLU A 196 10.73 -12.70 10.05
C GLU A 196 12.05 -12.06 9.63
N ASN A 197 12.06 -10.77 9.25
CA ASN A 197 13.28 -10.01 8.96
C ASN A 197 13.47 -8.81 9.89
N THR A 198 12.93 -8.95 11.10
CA THR A 198 13.12 -7.97 12.19
C THR A 198 12.66 -6.56 11.80
N SER A 199 11.54 -6.47 11.08
CA SER A 199 10.81 -5.23 10.76
C SER A 199 11.49 -4.26 9.79
N PHE A 200 12.61 -4.61 9.16
CA PHE A 200 13.27 -3.71 8.22
C PHE A 200 14.10 -4.47 7.19
N THR A 201 13.86 -4.16 5.92
CA THR A 201 14.72 -4.55 4.79
C THR A 201 14.97 -3.41 3.83
N ASN A 202 13.94 -2.64 3.46
CA ASN A 202 14.05 -1.50 2.55
C ASN A 202 13.34 -0.28 3.11
N VAL A 203 13.83 0.91 2.75
CA VAL A 203 13.15 2.16 3.05
C VAL A 203 13.50 3.23 2.03
N ASN A 204 12.52 4.07 1.69
CA ASN A 204 12.78 5.33 1.01
C ASN A 204 13.60 6.25 1.93
N ARG A 205 14.58 6.95 1.37
CA ARG A 205 15.47 7.83 2.14
C ARG A 205 15.05 9.29 1.95
N TYR A 206 15.39 10.12 2.92
CA TYR A 206 15.05 11.55 2.91
C TYR A 206 15.50 12.26 1.62
N ASP A 207 16.71 11.95 1.17
CA ASP A 207 17.38 12.47 -0.01
C ASP A 207 17.25 11.58 -1.26
N ASN A 208 16.78 10.34 -1.09
CA ASN A 208 16.61 9.37 -2.18
C ASN A 208 15.32 8.56 -1.98
N ASN A 209 14.22 9.07 -2.54
CA ASN A 209 12.90 8.44 -2.45
C ASN A 209 12.16 8.46 -3.79
N LYS A 210 11.27 7.48 -3.98
CA LYS A 210 10.39 7.38 -5.16
C LYS A 210 9.01 6.90 -4.71
N PHE A 211 7.98 7.74 -4.85
CA PHE A 211 6.63 7.39 -4.39
C PHE A 211 6.04 6.18 -5.12
N GLY A 212 5.40 5.29 -4.36
CA GLY A 212 4.89 4.00 -4.85
C GLY A 212 5.95 2.89 -4.91
N THR A 213 7.10 3.09 -4.25
CA THR A 213 8.13 2.07 -3.99
C THR A 213 8.39 2.00 -2.50
N VAL A 214 9.02 0.93 -2.01
CA VAL A 214 9.45 0.78 -0.61
C VAL A 214 10.92 1.15 -0.40
N GLY A 215 11.54 1.76 -1.41
CA GLY A 215 12.93 2.21 -1.35
C GLY A 215 13.97 1.16 -1.68
N GLN A 216 15.22 1.53 -1.43
CA GLN A 216 16.38 0.67 -1.62
C GLN A 216 16.61 -0.22 -0.39
N VAL A 217 17.31 -1.32 -0.60
CA VAL A 217 17.71 -2.25 0.47
C VAL A 217 18.62 -1.55 1.49
N GLY A 218 18.47 -1.91 2.76
CA GLY A 218 19.29 -1.44 3.85
C GLY A 218 20.73 -1.98 3.78
N PRO A 219 21.73 -1.23 4.26
CA PRO A 219 23.11 -1.69 4.30
C PRO A 219 23.28 -3.02 5.04
N GLY A 220 24.06 -3.94 4.45
CA GLY A 220 24.34 -5.26 5.02
C GLY A 220 23.23 -6.29 4.85
N ILE A 221 22.17 -5.98 4.09
CA ILE A 221 21.08 -6.90 3.75
C ILE A 221 21.20 -7.24 2.27
N GLU A 222 21.23 -8.53 1.96
CA GLU A 222 21.18 -9.02 0.59
C GLU A 222 19.71 -9.18 0.16
N MET A 223 19.41 -8.81 -1.08
CA MET A 223 18.08 -8.90 -1.67
C MET A 223 18.20 -9.50 -3.07
N LYS A 224 17.32 -10.44 -3.41
CA LYS A 224 17.17 -10.97 -4.78
C LYS A 224 15.70 -11.20 -5.11
N LEU A 225 15.40 -11.31 -6.40
CA LEU A 225 14.11 -11.80 -6.88
C LEU A 225 14.26 -13.26 -7.32
N ALA A 226 13.30 -14.10 -6.93
CA ALA A 226 13.14 -15.44 -7.48
C ALA A 226 12.68 -15.40 -8.94
N GLU A 227 12.67 -16.54 -9.63
CA GLU A 227 12.16 -16.64 -11.01
C GLU A 227 10.70 -16.19 -11.16
N ASP A 228 9.89 -16.40 -10.11
CA ASP A 228 8.49 -15.98 -10.06
C ASP A 228 8.28 -14.54 -9.60
N GLY A 229 9.37 -13.79 -9.36
CA GLY A 229 9.34 -12.42 -8.85
C GLY A 229 9.22 -12.29 -7.34
N GLU A 230 9.26 -13.40 -6.58
CA GLU A 230 9.28 -13.34 -5.11
C GLU A 230 10.53 -12.61 -4.61
N VAL A 231 10.32 -11.64 -3.72
CA VAL A 231 11.39 -10.94 -3.04
C VAL A 231 11.94 -11.82 -1.93
N MET A 232 13.25 -12.06 -1.93
CA MET A 232 13.94 -12.81 -0.90
C MET A 232 15.04 -11.97 -0.27
N TYR A 233 15.25 -12.17 1.03
CA TYR A 233 16.30 -11.48 1.77
C TYR A 233 17.23 -12.45 2.48
N ARG A 234 18.50 -12.10 2.57
CA ARG A 234 19.48 -12.80 3.41
C ARG A 234 20.28 -11.78 4.18
N GLY A 235 20.55 -12.06 5.45
CA GLY A 235 21.37 -11.19 6.27
C GLY A 235 21.11 -11.33 7.76
N PRO A 236 21.84 -10.57 8.59
CA PRO A 236 21.72 -10.66 10.03
C PRO A 236 20.39 -10.14 10.59
N ASN A 237 19.51 -9.56 9.77
CA ASN A 237 18.15 -9.17 10.14
C ASN A 237 17.14 -10.34 10.06
N VAL A 238 17.47 -11.43 9.35
CA VAL A 238 16.59 -12.61 9.25
C VAL A 238 16.53 -13.35 10.60
N MET A 239 15.32 -13.75 10.98
CA MET A 239 15.05 -14.48 12.23
C MET A 239 15.84 -15.79 12.31
N LYS A 240 15.99 -16.32 13.52
CA LYS A 240 16.55 -17.67 13.72
C LYS A 240 15.63 -18.79 13.21
N GLY A 241 14.33 -18.50 13.14
CA GLY A 241 13.27 -19.45 12.80
C GLY A 241 12.04 -19.28 13.69
N TYR A 242 11.03 -20.13 13.50
CA TYR A 242 9.83 -20.13 14.32
C TYR A 242 9.98 -21.05 15.55
N TYR A 243 9.55 -20.56 16.71
CA TYR A 243 9.63 -21.26 17.98
C TYR A 243 8.82 -22.56 17.94
N LYS A 244 9.49 -23.69 18.16
CA LYS A 244 8.91 -25.05 18.11
C LYS A 244 8.20 -25.38 16.78
N SER A 245 8.66 -24.82 15.67
CA SER A 245 8.09 -25.10 14.34
C SER A 245 9.21 -25.21 13.29
N PRO A 246 9.98 -26.31 13.28
CA PRO A 246 11.07 -26.51 12.32
C PRO A 246 10.57 -26.59 10.88
N GLU A 247 9.43 -27.24 10.62
CA GLU A 247 8.82 -27.32 9.28
C GLU A 247 8.50 -25.93 8.73
N ALA A 248 7.79 -25.11 9.50
CA ALA A 248 7.50 -23.73 9.13
C ALA A 248 8.77 -22.87 8.96
N THR A 249 9.87 -23.24 9.63
CA THR A 249 11.15 -22.54 9.50
C THR A 249 11.80 -22.88 8.16
N ALA A 250 11.84 -24.17 7.80
CA ALA A 250 12.37 -24.64 6.52
C ALA A 250 11.53 -24.15 5.31
N GLU A 251 10.22 -23.92 5.51
CA GLU A 251 9.39 -23.26 4.48
C GLU A 251 9.72 -21.78 4.28
N ALA A 252 10.19 -21.10 5.33
CA ALA A 252 10.39 -19.65 5.32
C ALA A 252 11.84 -19.24 5.01
N ILE A 253 12.80 -20.11 5.29
CA ILE A 253 14.24 -19.88 5.08
C ILE A 253 14.81 -21.11 4.40
N ASP A 254 15.38 -20.94 3.21
CA ASP A 254 16.02 -22.03 2.47
C ASP A 254 17.40 -22.42 3.04
N ASP A 255 17.98 -23.50 2.50
CA ASP A 255 19.29 -24.02 2.93
C ASP A 255 20.45 -23.03 2.69
N ASP A 256 20.27 -22.09 1.75
CA ASP A 256 21.24 -21.02 1.42
C ASP A 256 21.07 -19.77 2.32
N GLY A 257 20.10 -19.80 3.25
CA GLY A 257 19.79 -18.75 4.20
C GLY A 257 18.91 -17.62 3.65
N TRP A 258 18.27 -17.80 2.49
CA TRP A 258 17.32 -16.84 1.94
C TRP A 258 15.95 -17.00 2.58
N GLN A 259 15.47 -15.88 3.12
CA GLN A 259 14.15 -15.77 3.68
C GLN A 259 13.13 -15.45 2.58
N HIS A 260 12.17 -16.34 2.38
CA HIS A 260 11.01 -16.17 1.51
C HIS A 260 9.99 -15.23 2.16
N THR A 261 9.64 -14.14 1.49
CA THR A 261 8.73 -13.13 2.03
C THR A 261 7.26 -13.40 1.68
N GLY A 262 7.04 -14.15 0.59
CA GLY A 262 5.75 -14.24 -0.07
C GLY A 262 5.26 -12.91 -0.66
N ASP A 263 6.11 -11.90 -0.82
CA ASP A 263 5.84 -10.65 -1.54
C ASP A 263 6.43 -10.75 -2.95
N ILE A 264 5.67 -10.33 -3.95
CA ILE A 264 6.13 -10.21 -5.33
C ILE A 264 6.51 -8.76 -5.59
N GLY A 265 7.64 -8.54 -6.27
CA GLY A 265 8.10 -7.20 -6.55
C GLY A 265 8.97 -7.08 -7.79
N GLU A 266 9.25 -5.82 -8.13
CA GLU A 266 10.11 -5.42 -9.23
C GLU A 266 11.18 -4.47 -8.69
N ILE A 267 12.42 -4.65 -9.12
CA ILE A 267 13.53 -3.75 -8.77
C ILE A 267 13.85 -2.93 -10.02
N ASP A 268 13.84 -1.61 -9.90
CA ASP A 268 14.22 -0.73 -11.00
C ASP A 268 15.75 -0.58 -11.14
N ALA A 269 16.19 0.09 -12.21
CA ALA A 269 17.62 0.30 -12.50
C ALA A 269 18.35 1.13 -11.42
N GLU A 270 17.62 1.86 -10.58
CA GLU A 270 18.17 2.63 -9.46
C GLU A 270 18.15 1.82 -8.15
N GLY A 271 17.69 0.57 -8.17
CA GLY A 271 17.64 -0.33 -7.01
C GLY A 271 16.42 -0.12 -6.10
N PHE A 272 15.41 0.64 -6.54
CA PHE A 272 14.17 0.78 -5.78
C PHE A 272 13.30 -0.46 -5.95
N LEU A 273 12.86 -1.02 -4.83
CA LEU A 273 11.91 -2.13 -4.82
C LEU A 273 10.48 -1.59 -4.86
N LYS A 274 9.66 -2.10 -5.77
CA LYS A 274 8.22 -1.91 -5.80
C LYS A 274 7.52 -3.23 -5.54
N ILE A 275 6.67 -3.27 -4.51
CA ILE A 275 5.83 -4.43 -4.22
C ILE A 275 4.60 -4.40 -5.12
N THR A 276 4.34 -5.50 -5.81
CA THR A 276 3.28 -5.61 -6.82
C THR A 276 2.13 -6.51 -6.38
N ASP A 277 2.42 -7.59 -5.63
CA ASP A 277 1.41 -8.54 -5.15
C ASP A 277 1.92 -9.42 -3.98
N ARG A 278 1.09 -10.35 -3.50
CA ARG A 278 1.46 -11.43 -2.57
C ARG A 278 1.47 -12.77 -3.30
N LYS A 279 2.52 -13.57 -3.07
CA LYS A 279 2.70 -14.91 -3.67
C LYS A 279 1.51 -15.84 -3.44
N LYS A 280 0.88 -15.78 -2.25
CA LYS A 280 -0.32 -16.58 -1.92
C LYS A 280 -1.59 -16.12 -2.62
N ASP A 281 -1.60 -14.89 -3.12
CA ASP A 281 -2.69 -14.35 -3.91
C ASP A 281 -2.43 -14.53 -5.42
N LEU A 282 -1.25 -15.02 -5.84
CA LEU A 282 -0.99 -15.34 -7.24
C LEU A 282 -1.95 -16.42 -7.72
N ILE A 283 -2.48 -16.20 -8.92
CA ILE A 283 -3.19 -17.21 -9.68
C ILE A 283 -2.14 -18.09 -10.38
N ILE A 284 -2.10 -19.37 -10.03
CA ILE A 284 -1.29 -20.35 -10.75
C ILE A 284 -2.21 -21.10 -11.70
N THR A 285 -2.22 -20.71 -12.97
CA THR A 285 -3.03 -21.38 -14.00
C THR A 285 -2.64 -22.85 -14.14
N ALA A 286 -3.53 -23.68 -14.70
CA ALA A 286 -3.26 -25.09 -14.98
C ALA A 286 -2.04 -25.31 -15.90
N GLY A 287 -1.66 -24.30 -16.69
CA GLY A 287 -0.44 -24.29 -17.51
C GLY A 287 0.83 -23.89 -16.77
N GLY A 288 0.79 -23.76 -15.43
CA GLY A 288 1.95 -23.39 -14.61
C GLY A 288 2.37 -21.92 -14.72
N LYS A 289 1.55 -21.06 -15.33
CA LYS A 289 1.83 -19.61 -15.39
C LYS A 289 1.32 -18.92 -14.13
N ASN A 290 2.21 -18.16 -13.51
CA ASN A 290 1.94 -17.32 -12.35
C ASN A 290 1.39 -15.96 -12.82
N VAL A 291 0.22 -15.59 -12.30
CA VAL A 291 -0.48 -14.36 -12.68
C VAL A 291 -0.83 -13.57 -11.42
N ALA A 292 -0.44 -12.29 -11.40
CA ALA A 292 -0.78 -11.37 -10.32
C ALA A 292 -2.19 -10.78 -10.51
N PRO A 293 -3.22 -11.21 -9.75
CA PRO A 293 -4.58 -10.73 -9.95
C PRO A 293 -4.71 -9.23 -9.73
N GLN A 294 -3.93 -8.64 -8.81
CA GLN A 294 -4.04 -7.21 -8.51
C GLN A 294 -3.61 -6.33 -9.69
N ARG A 295 -2.69 -6.81 -10.54
CA ARG A 295 -2.29 -6.10 -11.75
C ARG A 295 -3.46 -6.02 -12.74
N ILE A 296 -4.12 -7.15 -12.98
CA ILE A 296 -5.30 -7.25 -13.84
C ILE A 296 -6.43 -6.36 -13.30
N GLU A 297 -6.75 -6.51 -12.01
CA GLU A 297 -7.82 -5.77 -11.35
C GLU A 297 -7.61 -4.26 -11.44
N ARG A 298 -6.39 -3.78 -11.21
CA ARG A 298 -6.04 -2.36 -11.31
C ARG A 298 -6.20 -1.83 -12.73
N ILE A 299 -5.77 -2.60 -13.74
CA ILE A 299 -5.87 -2.21 -15.15
C ILE A 299 -7.35 -2.15 -15.58
N LEU A 300 -8.15 -3.16 -15.23
CA LEU A 300 -9.58 -3.18 -15.57
C LEU A 300 -10.37 -2.06 -14.87
N ARG A 301 -10.04 -1.73 -13.61
CA ARG A 301 -10.66 -0.62 -12.86
C ARG A 301 -10.33 0.77 -13.41
N THR A 302 -9.47 0.90 -14.43
CA THR A 302 -9.32 2.17 -15.15
C THR A 302 -10.49 2.47 -16.08
N SER A 303 -11.37 1.50 -16.35
CA SER A 303 -12.63 1.74 -17.06
C SER A 303 -13.61 2.51 -16.18
N ARG A 304 -14.27 3.54 -16.74
CA ARG A 304 -15.28 4.32 -16.02
C ARG A 304 -16.55 3.52 -15.69
N TYR A 305 -16.81 2.42 -16.41
CA TYR A 305 -18.03 1.61 -16.25
C TYR A 305 -17.86 0.47 -15.23
N ILE A 306 -16.65 0.19 -14.77
CA ILE A 306 -16.32 -0.91 -13.86
C ILE A 306 -16.04 -0.34 -12.46
N SER A 307 -16.75 -0.81 -11.43
CA SER A 307 -16.54 -0.38 -10.03
C SER A 307 -15.47 -1.24 -9.33
N GLN A 308 -15.72 -2.54 -9.25
CA GLN A 308 -14.84 -3.52 -8.61
C GLN A 308 -14.54 -4.67 -9.58
N VAL A 309 -13.39 -5.32 -9.38
CA VAL A 309 -12.92 -6.43 -10.19
C VAL A 309 -12.34 -7.49 -9.27
N VAL A 310 -12.63 -8.76 -9.54
CA VAL A 310 -11.99 -9.92 -8.93
C VAL A 310 -11.52 -10.85 -10.03
N ALA A 311 -10.21 -10.88 -10.26
CA ALA A 311 -9.59 -11.84 -11.16
C ALA A 311 -9.51 -13.23 -10.51
N VAL A 312 -9.86 -14.27 -11.25
CA VAL A 312 -9.88 -15.66 -10.80
C VAL A 312 -9.26 -16.53 -11.89
N GLY A 313 -8.54 -17.57 -11.52
CA GLY A 313 -7.98 -18.51 -12.49
C GLY A 313 -7.06 -19.56 -11.89
N ASP A 314 -7.07 -19.71 -10.57
CA ASP A 314 -6.17 -20.63 -9.90
C ASP A 314 -6.52 -22.06 -10.28
N ARG A 315 -5.52 -22.80 -10.77
CA ARG A 315 -5.63 -24.14 -11.35
C ARG A 315 -6.58 -24.25 -12.54
N GLN A 316 -6.89 -23.13 -13.20
CA GLN A 316 -7.75 -23.08 -14.38
C GLN A 316 -6.94 -22.85 -15.66
N LYS A 317 -7.51 -23.19 -16.81
CA LYS A 317 -6.84 -23.07 -18.13
C LYS A 317 -6.46 -21.62 -18.48
N PHE A 318 -7.19 -20.65 -17.94
CA PHE A 318 -7.01 -19.23 -18.21
C PHE A 318 -7.58 -18.39 -17.07
N VAL A 319 -7.30 -17.09 -17.10
CA VAL A 319 -7.82 -16.11 -16.15
C VAL A 319 -9.22 -15.65 -16.59
N THR A 320 -10.13 -15.55 -15.63
CA THR A 320 -11.44 -14.92 -15.74
C THR A 320 -11.59 -13.78 -14.74
N ALA A 321 -12.62 -12.94 -14.91
CA ALA A 321 -12.91 -11.87 -13.98
C ALA A 321 -14.41 -11.77 -13.65
N LEU A 322 -14.71 -11.54 -12.37
CA LEU A 322 -15.99 -11.02 -11.93
C LEU A 322 -15.87 -9.50 -11.81
N VAL A 323 -16.83 -8.76 -12.36
CA VAL A 323 -16.84 -7.31 -12.31
C VAL A 323 -18.17 -6.77 -11.81
N THR A 324 -18.13 -5.68 -11.04
CA THR A 324 -19.32 -4.93 -10.64
C THR A 324 -19.41 -3.64 -11.46
N MET A 325 -20.62 -3.12 -11.61
CA MET A 325 -20.88 -1.95 -12.45
C MET A 325 -20.74 -0.66 -11.67
N ASN A 326 -20.11 0.34 -12.29
CA ASN A 326 -20.19 1.72 -11.80
C ASN A 326 -21.48 2.36 -12.34
N LEU A 327 -22.55 2.27 -11.55
CA LEU A 327 -23.89 2.74 -11.94
C LEU A 327 -23.95 4.24 -12.24
N GLU A 328 -23.08 5.05 -11.62
CA GLU A 328 -23.01 6.50 -11.85
C GLU A 328 -22.74 6.83 -13.34
N TYR A 329 -21.88 6.04 -13.99
CA TYR A 329 -21.55 6.22 -15.41
C TYR A 329 -22.35 5.30 -16.33
N LEU A 330 -22.76 4.13 -15.83
CA LEU A 330 -23.44 3.14 -16.65
C LEU A 330 -24.92 3.48 -16.86
N GLU A 331 -25.62 4.01 -15.86
CA GLU A 331 -27.03 4.38 -16.01
C GLU A 331 -27.28 5.45 -17.07
N PRO A 332 -26.54 6.57 -17.12
CA PRO A 332 -26.71 7.57 -18.18
C PRO A 332 -26.40 6.99 -19.56
N TRP A 333 -25.36 6.15 -19.67
CA TRP A 333 -25.02 5.47 -20.91
C TRP A 333 -26.14 4.53 -21.37
N ALA A 334 -26.70 3.74 -20.46
CA ALA A 334 -27.79 2.80 -20.76
C ALA A 334 -29.04 3.53 -21.25
N ARG A 335 -29.44 4.63 -20.58
CA ARG A 335 -30.56 5.49 -21.03
C ARG A 335 -30.31 6.09 -22.40
N ALA A 336 -29.09 6.57 -22.68
CA ALA A 336 -28.73 7.10 -24.00
C ALA A 336 -28.75 6.02 -25.11
N GLN A 337 -28.53 4.76 -24.76
CA GLN A 337 -28.62 3.61 -25.67
C GLN A 337 -30.05 3.05 -25.82
N GLY A 338 -31.04 3.71 -25.20
CA GLY A 338 -32.44 3.30 -25.21
C GLY A 338 -32.71 2.00 -24.43
N ILE A 339 -31.88 1.70 -23.41
CA ILE A 339 -32.07 0.53 -22.56
C ILE A 339 -33.00 0.92 -21.41
N ASP A 340 -34.14 0.23 -21.32
CA ASP A 340 -35.04 0.33 -20.17
C ASP A 340 -34.59 -0.62 -19.06
N PHE A 341 -34.50 -0.12 -17.84
CA PHE A 341 -34.07 -0.88 -16.66
C PHE A 341 -34.71 -0.31 -15.39
N LYS A 342 -35.02 -1.19 -14.44
CA LYS A 342 -35.59 -0.81 -13.13
C LYS A 342 -34.66 -1.13 -11.97
N SER A 343 -33.65 -1.96 -12.23
CA SER A 343 -32.71 -2.45 -11.23
C SER A 343 -31.32 -2.66 -11.83
N SER A 344 -30.32 -2.81 -10.96
CA SER A 344 -28.97 -3.23 -11.34
C SER A 344 -28.93 -4.62 -11.96
N GLU A 345 -29.85 -5.49 -11.58
CA GLU A 345 -30.01 -6.84 -12.10
C GLU A 345 -30.42 -6.82 -13.57
N ASP A 346 -31.35 -5.93 -13.95
CA ASP A 346 -31.75 -5.75 -15.34
C ASP A 346 -30.57 -5.30 -16.20
N LEU A 347 -29.76 -4.35 -15.69
CA LEU A 347 -28.57 -3.87 -16.38
C LEU A 347 -27.52 -4.97 -16.55
N ALA A 348 -27.23 -5.74 -15.51
CA ALA A 348 -26.24 -6.81 -15.57
C ALA A 348 -26.63 -7.94 -16.54
N ALA A 349 -27.93 -8.21 -16.69
CA ALA A 349 -28.45 -9.22 -17.60
C ALA A 349 -28.58 -8.71 -19.05
N HIS A 350 -28.56 -7.39 -19.28
CA HIS A 350 -28.83 -6.83 -20.60
C HIS A 350 -27.67 -7.09 -21.59
N PRO A 351 -27.93 -7.65 -22.79
CA PRO A 351 -26.88 -8.01 -23.75
C PRO A 351 -25.95 -6.86 -24.15
N LYS A 352 -26.50 -5.66 -24.37
CA LYS A 352 -25.69 -4.46 -24.70
C LYS A 352 -24.73 -4.06 -23.58
N VAL A 353 -25.11 -4.27 -22.31
CA VAL A 353 -24.26 -3.95 -21.16
C VAL A 353 -23.14 -4.98 -21.04
N GLN A 354 -23.45 -6.27 -21.22
CA GLN A 354 -22.43 -7.31 -21.29
C GLN A 354 -21.41 -7.03 -22.40
N GLN A 355 -21.88 -6.68 -23.60
CA GLN A 355 -21.02 -6.33 -24.73
C GLN A 355 -20.14 -5.11 -24.46
N LEU A 356 -20.67 -4.07 -23.79
CA LEU A 356 -19.89 -2.92 -23.37
C LEU A 356 -18.76 -3.34 -22.43
N ILE A 357 -19.07 -4.08 -21.37
CA ILE A 357 -18.08 -4.51 -20.37
C ILE A 357 -17.04 -5.44 -20.99
N GLU A 358 -17.45 -6.37 -21.85
CA GLU A 358 -16.53 -7.22 -22.62
C GLU A 358 -15.60 -6.39 -23.51
N SER A 359 -16.13 -5.36 -24.20
CA SER A 359 -15.32 -4.48 -25.04
C SER A 359 -14.28 -3.70 -24.25
N GLU A 360 -14.64 -3.21 -23.05
CA GLU A 360 -13.73 -2.54 -22.13
C GLU A 360 -12.64 -3.52 -21.66
N VAL A 361 -13.01 -4.73 -21.22
CA VAL A 361 -12.03 -5.74 -20.79
C VAL A 361 -11.08 -6.12 -21.93
N MET A 362 -11.58 -6.31 -23.15
CA MET A 362 -10.75 -6.59 -24.32
C MET A 362 -9.76 -5.47 -24.63
N ASP A 363 -10.19 -4.20 -24.53
CA ASP A 363 -9.30 -3.06 -24.73
C ASP A 363 -8.19 -3.02 -23.66
N LYS A 364 -8.57 -3.21 -22.39
CA LYS A 364 -7.62 -3.22 -21.28
C LYS A 364 -6.67 -4.43 -21.32
N ASN A 365 -7.11 -5.57 -21.82
CA ASN A 365 -6.28 -6.77 -22.03
C ASN A 365 -5.06 -6.51 -22.94
N LYS A 366 -5.08 -5.49 -23.80
CA LYS A 366 -3.92 -5.12 -24.64
C LYS A 366 -2.69 -4.71 -23.83
N GLN A 367 -2.87 -4.36 -22.54
CA GLN A 367 -1.80 -4.00 -21.61
C GLN A 367 -1.23 -5.19 -20.82
N LEU A 368 -1.83 -6.38 -21.00
CA LEU A 368 -1.51 -7.61 -20.28
C LEU A 368 -0.79 -8.59 -21.20
N ALA A 369 0.06 -9.45 -20.63
CA ALA A 369 0.60 -10.57 -21.40
C ALA A 369 -0.50 -11.56 -21.77
N SER A 370 -0.30 -12.35 -22.82
CA SER A 370 -1.31 -13.32 -23.31
C SER A 370 -1.79 -14.29 -22.22
N PHE A 371 -0.92 -14.66 -21.27
CA PHE A 371 -1.26 -15.56 -20.17
C PHE A 371 -1.94 -14.86 -18.98
N GLU A 372 -1.85 -13.53 -18.88
CA GLU A 372 -2.54 -12.71 -17.87
C GLU A 372 -3.90 -12.21 -18.37
N SER A 373 -4.12 -12.18 -19.69
CA SER A 373 -5.35 -11.67 -20.31
C SER A 373 -6.60 -12.40 -19.80
N VAL A 374 -7.60 -11.62 -19.42
CA VAL A 374 -8.91 -12.12 -18.99
C VAL A 374 -9.64 -12.68 -20.20
N LYS A 375 -9.86 -14.00 -20.24
CA LYS A 375 -10.53 -14.66 -21.38
C LYS A 375 -12.04 -14.55 -21.31
N ARG A 376 -12.60 -14.49 -20.10
CA ARG A 376 -14.05 -14.39 -19.87
C ARG A 376 -14.31 -13.46 -18.69
N VAL A 377 -15.39 -12.68 -18.81
CA VAL A 377 -15.87 -11.77 -17.78
C VAL A 377 -17.35 -12.04 -17.51
N ARG A 378 -17.77 -11.92 -16.25
CA ARG A 378 -19.19 -11.90 -15.87
C ARG A 378 -19.47 -10.72 -14.95
N ILE A 379 -20.64 -10.12 -15.16
CA ILE A 379 -21.11 -9.00 -14.36
C ILE A 379 -21.81 -9.55 -13.12
N VAL A 380 -21.41 -9.06 -11.96
CA VAL A 380 -22.13 -9.24 -10.71
C VAL A 380 -23.09 -8.04 -10.55
N PRO A 381 -24.42 -8.28 -10.40
CA PRO A 381 -25.40 -7.19 -10.38
C PRO A 381 -25.18 -6.15 -9.29
N LYS A 382 -24.85 -6.60 -8.07
CA LYS A 382 -24.66 -5.74 -6.91
C LYS A 382 -23.20 -5.46 -6.68
N ASP A 383 -22.89 -4.22 -6.32
CA ASP A 383 -21.53 -3.87 -5.93
C ASP A 383 -21.14 -4.55 -4.61
N PHE A 384 -19.84 -4.77 -4.40
CA PHE A 384 -19.34 -5.39 -3.19
C PHE A 384 -19.43 -4.42 -2.01
N THR A 385 -19.84 -4.93 -0.84
CA THR A 385 -20.06 -4.07 0.33
C THR A 385 -19.45 -4.68 1.59
N ILE A 386 -19.32 -3.84 2.64
CA ILE A 386 -18.93 -4.33 3.96
C ILE A 386 -20.06 -5.18 4.56
N ALA A 387 -21.32 -4.74 4.39
CA ALA A 387 -22.50 -5.42 4.91
C ALA A 387 -22.74 -6.79 4.27
N GLY A 388 -22.46 -6.94 2.97
CA GLY A 388 -22.51 -8.21 2.26
C GLY A 388 -21.32 -9.13 2.55
N GLY A 389 -20.33 -8.65 3.31
CA GLY A 389 -19.16 -9.39 3.75
C GLY A 389 -18.02 -9.47 2.74
N GLU A 390 -18.23 -9.01 1.50
CA GLU A 390 -17.24 -9.05 0.41
C GLU A 390 -16.10 -8.06 0.63
N LEU A 391 -16.33 -6.97 1.36
CA LEU A 391 -15.30 -6.00 1.71
C LEU A 391 -14.88 -6.10 3.19
N THR A 392 -13.63 -5.76 3.47
CA THR A 392 -13.17 -5.44 4.82
C THR A 392 -13.67 -4.04 5.24
N PRO A 393 -13.65 -3.68 6.53
CA PRO A 393 -13.92 -2.30 6.96
C PRO A 393 -13.01 -1.24 6.32
N THR A 394 -11.87 -1.65 5.74
CA THR A 394 -10.94 -0.82 4.97
C THR A 394 -11.19 -0.89 3.46
N LEU A 395 -12.35 -1.39 3.03
CA LEU A 395 -12.79 -1.50 1.64
C LEU A 395 -11.93 -2.42 0.75
N LYS A 396 -11.15 -3.33 1.35
CA LYS A 396 -10.41 -4.36 0.61
C LYS A 396 -11.32 -5.53 0.29
N ILE A 397 -11.26 -6.05 -0.93
CA ILE A 397 -12.03 -7.23 -1.34
C ILE A 397 -11.49 -8.48 -0.63
N LYS A 398 -12.39 -9.25 -0.03
CA LYS A 398 -12.11 -10.60 0.49
C LYS A 398 -12.32 -11.61 -0.63
N ARG A 399 -11.28 -11.84 -1.45
CA ARG A 399 -11.33 -12.72 -2.63
C ARG A 399 -12.01 -14.06 -2.35
N LYS A 400 -11.60 -14.75 -1.27
CA LYS A 400 -12.18 -16.05 -0.87
C LYS A 400 -13.70 -16.00 -0.65
N VAL A 401 -14.20 -14.92 -0.06
CA VAL A 401 -15.65 -14.74 0.17
C VAL A 401 -16.37 -14.52 -1.16
N VAL A 402 -15.82 -13.69 -2.04
CA VAL A 402 -16.39 -13.43 -3.37
C VAL A 402 -16.38 -14.72 -4.21
N THR A 403 -15.26 -15.45 -4.27
CA THR A 403 -15.15 -16.68 -5.07
C THR A 403 -16.10 -17.77 -4.58
N GLU A 404 -16.32 -17.90 -3.27
CA GLU A 404 -17.31 -18.84 -2.72
C GLU A 404 -18.75 -18.39 -3.02
N LYS A 405 -19.05 -17.10 -2.81
CA LYS A 405 -20.38 -16.55 -3.04
C LYS A 405 -20.84 -16.67 -4.51
N TYR A 406 -19.91 -16.49 -5.45
CA TYR A 406 -20.17 -16.53 -6.89
C TYR A 406 -19.58 -17.78 -7.56
N LYS A 407 -19.39 -18.86 -6.79
CA LYS A 407 -18.78 -20.10 -7.27
C LYS A 407 -19.47 -20.67 -8.51
N LYS A 408 -20.81 -20.71 -8.50
CA LYS A 408 -21.61 -21.22 -9.63
C LYS A 408 -21.36 -20.43 -10.91
N LEU A 409 -21.32 -19.10 -10.83
CA LEU A 409 -21.05 -18.22 -11.96
C LEU A 409 -19.63 -18.44 -12.50
N LEU A 410 -18.65 -18.64 -11.61
CA LEU A 410 -17.28 -18.96 -12.00
C LEU A 410 -17.17 -20.34 -12.66
N GLU A 411 -17.88 -21.36 -12.17
CA GLU A 411 -17.90 -22.70 -12.76
C GLU A 411 -18.50 -22.67 -14.17
N GLU A 412 -19.60 -21.95 -14.39
CA GLU A 412 -20.20 -21.73 -15.72
C GLU A 412 -19.17 -21.09 -16.68
N MET A 413 -18.41 -20.10 -16.21
CA MET A 413 -17.34 -19.47 -17.00
C MET A 413 -16.18 -20.41 -17.37
N TYR A 414 -16.03 -21.59 -16.76
CA TYR A 414 -14.99 -22.56 -17.13
C TYR A 414 -15.54 -23.82 -17.81
N ALA A 415 -16.87 -24.00 -17.79
CA ALA A 415 -17.56 -25.10 -18.46
C ALA A 415 -17.89 -24.80 -19.93
N GLU A 416 -18.11 -23.53 -20.27
CA GLU A 416 -18.17 -23.04 -21.67
C GLU A 416 -16.82 -23.23 -22.38
#